data_AF-A0A524EGS6-F1
#
_entry.id   AF-A0A524EGS6-F1
#
_cell.length_a   1.000
_cell.length_b   1.000
_cell.length_c   1.000
_cell.angle_alpha   90.00
_cell.angle_beta   90.00
_cell.angle_gamma   90.00
#
_symmetry.space_group_name_H-M   'P 1'
#
loop_
_entity.id
_entity.type
_entity.pdbx_description
1 polymer ?
#
loop_
_entity_poly.entity_id
_entity_poly.type
_entity_poly.pdbx_seq_one_letter_code
_entity_poly.pdbx_strand_id
1 'polypeptide(L)'
;MRIKAVLRDANILKMTPGSRKRVLAIVEKNLDRPVNWRSMLKVMGLEGEDRTKMLEILKEHPIHIFLAEVMEQNVIFLSKEEKPNELNVPYFKWQ
;
A
#
# COMPACT_ATOMS: atom_id res chain seq x y z
N MET A 1 -9.64 11.47 9.02
CA MET A 1 -8.85 10.23 8.82
C MET A 1 -7.46 10.42 9.45
N ARG A 2 -6.88 9.40 10.07
CA ARG A 2 -5.51 9.42 10.61
C ARG A 2 -4.61 8.52 9.77
N ILE A 3 -3.50 9.05 9.24
CA ILE A 3 -2.49 8.24 8.54
C ILE A 3 -1.85 7.31 9.56
N LYS A 4 -1.93 6.00 9.32
CA LYS A 4 -1.37 4.96 10.17
C LYS A 4 0.08 4.67 9.80
N ALA A 5 0.87 4.23 10.77
CA ALA A 5 2.19 3.68 10.50
C ALA A 5 2.04 2.36 9.72
N VAL A 6 2.94 2.16 8.75
CA VAL A 6 3.06 0.89 8.01
C VAL A 6 3.47 -0.20 8.99
N LEU A 7 2.66 -1.25 9.07
CA LEU A 7 2.98 -2.43 9.84
C LEU A 7 4.15 -3.16 9.19
N ARG A 8 5.19 -3.41 10.00
CA ARG A 8 6.40 -4.14 9.61
C ARG A 8 6.36 -5.54 10.19
N ASP A 9 7.11 -6.45 9.59
CA ASP A 9 7.23 -7.82 10.06
C ASP A 9 8.66 -8.30 9.85
N ALA A 10 9.30 -8.84 10.90
CA ALA A 10 10.68 -9.31 10.80
C ALA A 10 10.84 -10.44 9.77
N ASN A 11 9.83 -11.30 9.59
CA ASN A 11 9.85 -12.37 8.61
C ASN A 11 9.68 -11.82 7.18
N ILE A 12 8.85 -10.78 7.01
CA ILE A 12 8.70 -10.13 5.70
C ILE A 12 9.97 -9.35 5.32
N LEU A 13 10.64 -8.71 6.28
CA LEU A 13 11.89 -7.98 6.04
C LEU A 13 13.06 -8.90 5.64
N LYS A 14 13.01 -10.19 6.01
CA LYS A 14 13.96 -11.22 5.55
C LYS A 14 13.71 -11.70 4.12
N MET A 15 12.55 -11.38 3.54
CA MET A 15 12.28 -11.71 2.13
C MET A 15 13.08 -10.80 1.19
N THR A 16 13.38 -11.30 0.00
CA THR A 16 14.10 -10.55 -1.04
C THR A 16 13.43 -9.18 -1.27
N PRO A 17 14.18 -8.06 -1.12
CA PRO A 17 13.69 -6.71 -1.39
C PRO A 17 13.04 -6.60 -2.78
N GLY A 18 11.88 -5.94 -2.85
CA GLY A 18 11.15 -5.73 -4.10
C GLY A 18 10.59 -6.98 -4.76
N SER A 19 10.71 -8.16 -4.14
CA SER A 19 10.13 -9.40 -4.66
C SER A 19 8.61 -9.38 -4.56
N ARG A 20 7.95 -10.07 -5.51
CA ARG A 20 6.50 -10.27 -5.52
C ARG A 20 5.97 -10.75 -4.17
N LYS A 21 6.64 -11.75 -3.58
CA LYS A 21 6.28 -12.33 -2.28
C LYS A 21 6.31 -11.29 -1.17
N ARG A 22 7.34 -10.45 -1.11
CA ARG A 22 7.46 -9.39 -0.10
C ARG A 22 6.40 -8.32 -0.28
N VAL A 23 6.14 -7.89 -1.51
CA VAL A 23 5.10 -6.89 -1.83
C VAL A 23 3.74 -7.39 -1.34
N LEU A 24 3.33 -8.59 -1.74
CA LEU A 24 2.04 -9.17 -1.34
C LEU A 24 1.93 -9.32 0.18
N ALA A 25 2.96 -9.82 0.86
CA ALA A 25 2.95 -9.96 2.32
C ALA A 25 2.81 -8.61 3.05
N ILE A 26 3.45 -7.54 2.55
CA ILE A 26 3.28 -6.19 3.13
C ILE A 26 1.87 -5.65 2.85
N VAL A 27 1.34 -5.88 1.65
CA VAL A 27 -0.03 -5.46 1.31
C VAL A 27 -1.04 -6.16 2.21
N GLU A 28 -1.01 -7.48 2.32
CA GLU A 28 -1.91 -8.25 3.18
C GLU A 28 -1.85 -7.77 4.63
N LYS A 29 -0.65 -7.52 5.15
CA LYS A 29 -0.47 -7.03 6.51
C LYS A 29 -1.01 -5.61 6.73
N ASN A 30 -1.16 -4.82 5.68
CA ASN A 30 -1.60 -3.42 5.74
C ASN A 30 -2.96 -3.17 5.07
N LEU A 31 -3.74 -4.22 4.79
CA LEU A 31 -5.11 -4.06 4.30
C LEU A 31 -5.94 -3.21 5.27
N ASP A 32 -6.85 -2.44 4.69
CA ASP A 32 -7.81 -1.57 5.38
C ASP A 32 -7.14 -0.53 6.29
N ARG A 33 -5.91 -0.12 5.95
CA ARG A 33 -5.15 0.90 6.68
C ARG A 33 -4.69 2.00 5.73
N PRO A 34 -5.06 3.27 5.97
CA PRO A 34 -4.52 4.37 5.21
C PRO A 34 -3.10 4.63 5.70
N VAL A 35 -2.11 4.37 4.84
CA VAL A 35 -0.69 4.50 5.18
C VAL A 35 0.02 5.43 4.21
N ASN A 36 1.13 6.01 4.64
CA ASN A 36 1.99 6.78 3.75
C ASN A 36 2.60 5.85 2.68
N TRP A 37 2.37 6.15 1.40
CA TRP A 37 2.76 5.28 0.29
C TRP A 37 4.28 5.13 0.17
N ARG A 38 5.04 6.23 0.32
CA ARG A 38 6.51 6.21 0.31
C ARG A 38 7.06 5.31 1.41
N SER A 39 6.46 5.34 2.59
CA SER A 39 6.85 4.48 3.70
C SER A 39 6.55 3.00 3.41
N MET A 40 5.43 2.72 2.74
CA MET A 40 5.06 1.37 2.36
C MET A 40 6.03 0.77 1.33
N LEU A 41 6.39 1.54 0.30
CA LEU A 41 7.40 1.15 -0.71
C LEU A 41 8.74 0.81 -0.05
N LYS A 42 9.22 1.65 0.88
CA LYS A 42 10.45 1.37 1.64
C LYS A 42 10.41 0.02 2.37
N VAL A 43 9.29 -0.32 3.00
CA VAL A 43 9.14 -1.62 3.70
C VAL A 43 9.12 -2.79 2.72
N MET A 44 8.59 -2.58 1.51
CA MET A 44 8.65 -3.57 0.43
C MET A 44 10.06 -3.73 -0.17
N GLY A 45 11.00 -2.82 0.14
CA GLY A 45 12.31 -2.77 -0.51
C GLY A 45 12.22 -2.21 -1.92
N LEU A 46 11.31 -1.26 -2.13
CA LEU A 46 11.08 -0.53 -3.38
C LEU A 46 11.36 0.96 -3.17
N GLU A 47 11.73 1.64 -4.24
CA GLU A 47 11.90 3.09 -4.26
C GLU A 47 10.68 3.81 -4.86
N GLY A 48 10.73 5.15 -4.88
CA GLY A 48 9.64 5.95 -5.44
C GLY A 48 9.44 5.73 -6.95
N GLU A 49 10.50 5.38 -7.66
CA GLU A 49 10.50 5.05 -9.09
C GLU A 49 9.84 3.69 -9.35
N ASP A 50 9.96 2.75 -8.41
CA ASP A 50 9.36 1.41 -8.48
C ASP A 50 7.86 1.37 -8.13
N ARG A 51 7.20 2.52 -7.93
CA ARG A 51 5.79 2.57 -7.51
C ARG A 51 4.87 1.81 -8.46
N THR A 52 5.16 1.81 -9.76
CA THR A 52 4.38 1.09 -10.77
C THR A 52 4.56 -0.42 -10.67
N LYS A 53 5.73 -0.92 -10.29
CA LYS A 53 5.99 -2.35 -10.07
C LYS A 53 5.08 -2.93 -8.97
N MET A 54 4.83 -2.17 -7.90
CA MET A 54 3.85 -2.56 -6.89
C MET A 54 2.45 -2.68 -7.50
N LEU A 55 2.02 -1.70 -8.29
CA LEU A 55 0.69 -1.70 -8.93
C LEU A 55 0.54 -2.85 -9.93
N GLU A 56 1.58 -3.13 -10.73
CA GLU A 56 1.63 -4.27 -11.65
C GLU A 56 1.46 -5.59 -10.93
N ILE A 57 2.15 -5.79 -9.81
CA ILE A 57 2.00 -6.99 -8.98
C ILE A 57 0.56 -7.11 -8.45
N LEU A 58 -0.06 -6.01 -8.03
CA LEU A 58 -1.39 -6.02 -7.42
C LEU A 58 -2.53 -6.08 -8.43
N LYS A 59 -2.29 -5.76 -9.71
CA LYS A 59 -3.27 -5.90 -10.79
C LYS A 59 -3.80 -7.33 -10.93
N GLU A 60 -2.97 -8.32 -10.59
CA GLU A 60 -3.32 -9.74 -10.64
C GLU A 60 -4.09 -10.24 -9.40
N HIS A 61 -4.42 -9.34 -8.46
CA HIS A 61 -5.05 -9.69 -7.20
C HIS A 61 -6.36 -8.90 -6.98
N PRO A 62 -7.35 -9.48 -6.28
CA PRO A 62 -8.61 -8.83 -5.97
C PRO A 62 -8.44 -7.80 -4.83
N ILE A 63 -7.65 -6.76 -5.09
CA ILE A 63 -7.33 -5.68 -4.14
C ILE A 63 -7.61 -4.34 -4.82
N HIS A 64 -8.56 -3.60 -4.28
CA HIS A 64 -8.82 -2.23 -4.66
C HIS A 64 -7.77 -1.29 -4.09
N ILE A 65 -7.33 -0.35 -4.94
CA ILE A 65 -6.24 0.58 -4.62
C ILE A 65 -6.81 1.98 -4.63
N PHE A 66 -6.78 2.62 -3.47
CA PHE A 66 -7.25 3.99 -3.29
C PHE A 66 -6.06 4.89 -2.93
N LEU A 67 -5.93 5.99 -3.66
CA LEU A 67 -4.88 6.98 -3.52
C LEU A 67 -5.50 8.29 -3.06
N ALA A 68 -4.92 8.92 -2.05
CA ALA A 68 -5.36 10.21 -1.55
C ALA A 68 -4.16 11.09 -1.20
N GLU A 69 -4.38 12.39 -1.19
CA GLU A 69 -3.41 13.35 -0.67
C GLU A 69 -3.94 13.95 0.63
N VAL A 70 -3.15 13.86 1.70
CA VAL A 70 -3.54 14.38 3.02
C VAL A 70 -2.34 15.05 3.66
N MET A 71 -2.46 16.34 3.95
CA MET A 71 -1.37 17.14 4.56
C MET A 71 -0.05 16.97 3.78
N GLU A 72 -0.11 17.12 2.46
CA GLU A 72 1.03 16.98 1.52
C GLU A 72 1.67 15.57 1.50
N GLN A 73 0.98 14.57 2.06
CA GLN A 73 1.41 13.19 2.02
C GLN A 73 0.59 12.37 1.04
N ASN A 74 1.30 11.60 0.20
CA ASN A 74 0.71 10.55 -0.62
C ASN A 74 0.29 9.38 0.27
N VAL A 75 -1.01 9.17 0.39
CA VAL A 75 -1.64 8.10 1.16
C VAL A 75 -2.12 7.01 0.21
N ILE A 76 -1.84 5.77 0.56
CA ILE A 76 -2.39 4.58 -0.09
C ILE A 76 -3.25 3.83 0.91
N PHE A 77 -4.41 3.40 0.45
CA PHE A 77 -5.32 2.51 1.18
C PHE A 77 -5.64 1.33 0.26
N LEU A 78 -5.44 0.13 0.77
CA LEU A 78 -5.63 -1.12 0.05
C LEU A 78 -6.76 -1.88 0.72
N SER A 79 -7.74 -2.35 -0.04
CA SER A 79 -8.86 -3.09 0.51
C SER A 79 -9.33 -4.18 -0.45
N LYS A 80 -9.97 -5.21 0.09
CA LYS A 80 -10.72 -6.18 -0.72
C LYS A 80 -12.15 -5.69 -0.99
N GLU A 81 -12.60 -4.67 -0.26
CA GLU A 81 -13.91 -4.07 -0.43
C GLU A 81 -13.88 -2.99 -1.52
N GLU A 82 -15.00 -2.85 -2.24
CA GLU A 82 -15.10 -1.91 -3.36
C GLU A 82 -15.05 -0.44 -2.92
N LYS A 83 -15.36 -0.17 -1.64
CA LYS A 83 -15.41 1.16 -1.03
C LYS A 83 -14.46 1.24 0.16
N PRO A 84 -13.73 2.36 0.33
CA PRO A 84 -12.79 2.48 1.42
C PRO A 84 -13.50 2.93 2.70
N ASN A 85 -13.48 2.09 3.73
CA ASN A 85 -14.18 2.35 5.00
C ASN A 85 -13.50 3.41 5.88
N GLU A 86 -12.22 3.70 5.65
CA GLU A 86 -11.44 4.64 6.48
C GLU A 86 -11.05 5.97 5.78
N LEU A 87 -11.27 6.08 4.47
CA LEU A 87 -10.95 7.28 3.70
C LEU A 87 -12.14 8.24 3.67
N ASN A 88 -12.17 9.17 4.63
CA ASN A 88 -13.14 10.28 4.66
C ASN A 88 -12.58 11.55 3.99
N VAL A 89 -11.85 11.40 2.89
CA VAL A 89 -11.21 12.48 2.12
C VAL A 89 -11.37 12.19 0.62
N PRO A 90 -11.25 13.18 -0.28
CA PRO A 90 -11.20 12.92 -1.71
C PRO A 90 -10.10 11.91 -2.05
N TYR A 91 -10.43 10.92 -2.86
CA TYR A 91 -9.51 9.86 -3.28
C TYR A 91 -9.71 9.52 -4.75
N PHE A 92 -8.67 8.96 -5.34
CA PHE A 92 -8.69 8.31 -6.64
C PHE A 92 -8.68 6.79 -6.45
N LYS A 93 -9.58 6.07 -7.11
CA LYS A 93 -9.59 4.61 -7.16
C LYS A 93 -8.91 4.18 -8.46
N TRP A 94 -7.82 3.42 -8.35
CA TRP A 94 -7.09 2.92 -9.52
C TRP A 94 -7.69 1.64 -10.10
N GLN A 95 -8.08 0.69 -9.24
CA GLN A 95 -8.84 -0.52 -9.55
C GLN A 95 -9.82 -0.84 -8.43
#